data_AF-A0A932GIT0-F1
#
_entry.id   AF-A0A932GIT0-F1
#
_cell.length_a   1.000
_cell.length_b   1.000
_cell.length_c   1.000
_cell.angle_alpha   90.00
_cell.angle_beta   90.00
_cell.angle_gamma   90.00
#
_symmetry.space_group_name_H-M   'P 1'
#
loop_
_entity.id
_entity.type
_entity.pdbx_description
1 polymer ?
#
loop_
_entity_poly.entity_id
_entity_poly.type
_entity_poly.pdbx_seq_one_letter_code
_entity_poly.pdbx_strand_id
1 'polypeptide(L)' 'MSYEIYQDPGRTIFWGNSSPNLFNPPVAPSRAPRSFTVYGRIPSGQDVPGGNYSDTVLATVNF' A
#
# COMPACT_ATOMS: atom_id res chain seq x y z
N MET A 1 -14.82 -4.70 -7.59
CA MET A 1 -13.93 -3.53 -7.57
C MET A 1 -12.58 -3.97 -7.04
N SER A 2 -11.51 -3.83 -7.81
CA SER A 2 -10.14 -4.04 -7.37
C SER A 2 -9.46 -2.69 -7.06
N TYR A 3 -8.48 -2.74 -6.19
CA TYR A 3 -7.59 -1.62 -5.91
C TYR A 3 -6.17 -2.15 -5.71
N GLU A 4 -5.21 -1.25 -5.83
CA GLU A 4 -3.78 -1.50 -5.70
C GLU A 4 -3.22 -0.51 -4.69
N ILE A 5 -2.17 -0.91 -3.97
CA ILE A 5 -1.45 -0.03 -3.04
C ILE A 5 0.02 -0.03 -3.43
N TYR A 6 0.66 1.12 -3.33
CA TYR A 6 2.05 1.33 -3.71
C TYR A 6 2.85 2.02 -2.60
N GLN A 7 4.16 1.79 -2.63
CA GLN A 7 5.14 2.32 -1.68
C GLN A 7 5.66 3.71 -2.05
N ASP A 8 5.48 4.13 -3.31
CA ASP A 8 6.04 5.35 -3.89
C ASP A 8 4.95 6.21 -4.57
N PRO A 9 5.17 7.54 -4.67
CA PRO A 9 4.20 8.45 -5.29
C PRO A 9 3.99 8.19 -6.78
N GLY A 10 4.99 7.62 -7.46
CA GLY A 10 4.91 7.21 -8.85
C GLY A 10 4.05 5.97 -9.08
N ARG A 11 3.68 5.26 -8.01
CA ARG A 11 2.92 3.99 -8.07
C ARG A 11 3.66 2.95 -8.91
N THR A 12 4.96 2.84 -8.70
CA THR A 12 5.85 1.94 -9.45
C THR A 12 6.27 0.72 -8.64
N ILE A 13 6.24 0.83 -7.31
CA ILE A 13 6.63 -0.22 -6.36
C ILE A 13 5.37 -0.68 -5.63
N PHE A 14 4.92 -1.90 -5.91
CA PHE A 14 3.71 -2.45 -5.29
C PHE A 14 3.93 -2.69 -3.78
N TRP A 15 2.92 -2.41 -2.97
CA TRP A 15 2.90 -2.74 -1.56
C TRP A 15 2.07 -4.00 -1.36
N GLY A 16 2.74 -5.10 -1.04
CA GLY A 16 2.14 -6.43 -0.93
C GLY A 16 2.58 -7.17 0.33
N ASN A 17 2.08 -8.41 0.44
CA ASN A 17 2.32 -9.29 1.59
C ASN A 17 3.45 -10.31 1.36
N SER A 18 4.15 -10.26 0.22
CA SER A 18 5.21 -11.19 -0.16
C SER A 18 6.32 -10.50 -0.96
N SER A 19 7.51 -11.10 -0.94
CA SER A 19 8.66 -10.61 -1.72
C SER A 19 8.36 -10.63 -3.23
N PRO A 20 8.77 -9.61 -4.01
CA PRO A 20 9.61 -8.46 -3.65
C PRO A 20 8.83 -7.24 -3.13
N ASN A 21 7.52 -7.35 -2.95
CA ASN A 21 6.62 -6.23 -2.67
C ASN A 21 6.47 -5.89 -1.18
N LEU A 22 7.29 -6.50 -0.32
CA LEU A 22 7.37 -6.12 1.09
C LEU A 22 7.95 -4.71 1.23
N PHE A 23 7.48 -3.98 2.23
CA PHE A 23 8.05 -2.69 2.59
C PHE A 23 9.20 -2.88 3.58
N ASN A 24 10.41 -2.51 3.17
CA ASN A 24 11.62 -2.59 3.99
C ASN A 24 12.17 -1.18 4.24
N PRO A 25 11.78 -0.51 5.34
CA PRO A 25 12.30 0.81 5.64
C PRO A 25 13.79 0.74 6.01
N PRO A 26 14.59 1.77 5.67
CA PRO A 26 15.97 1.84 6.14
C PRO A 26 16.03 2.00 7.67
N VAL A 27 17.18 1.68 8.25
CA VAL A 27 17.47 1.81 9.69
C VAL A 27 16.99 3.16 10.20
N ALA A 28 16.32 3.15 11.37
CA ALA A 28 15.82 4.37 11.97
C ALA A 28 16.98 5.30 12.34
N PRO A 29 16.97 6.57 11.86
CA PRO A 29 18.06 7.51 12.14
C PRO A 29 18.04 8.02 13.59
N SER A 30 16.90 7.90 14.29
CA SER A 30 16.73 8.30 15.68
C SER A 30 15.54 7.57 16.31
N ARG A 31 15.23 7.89 17.57
CA ARG A 31 14.02 7.43 18.29
C ARG A 31 12.78 8.27 18.00
N ALA A 32 12.86 9.25 17.10
CA ALA A 32 11.71 10.07 16.74
C ALA A 32 10.68 9.27 15.89
N PRO A 33 9.38 9.60 15.98
CA PRO A 33 8.36 9.00 15.12
C PRO A 33 8.67 9.16 13.63
N ARG A 34 8.30 8.16 12.84
CA ARG A 34 8.45 8.16 11.37
C ARG A 34 7.09 7.91 10.74
N SER A 35 6.83 8.60 9.63
CA SER A 35 5.63 8.39 8.82
C SER A 35 6.01 7.65 7.53
N PHE A 36 5.20 6.65 7.16
CA PHE A 36 5.31 5.93 5.90
C PHE A 36 4.00 6.09 5.15
N THR A 37 4.06 6.76 3.99
CA THR A 37 2.87 7.03 3.16
C THR A 37 2.65 5.90 2.19
N VAL A 38 1.40 5.44 2.09
CA VAL A 38 0.96 4.46 1.08
C VAL A 38 0.09 5.15 0.04
N TYR A 39 0.19 4.69 -1.21
CA TYR A 39 -0.50 5.31 -2.34
C TYR A 39 -1.49 4.32 -2.95
N GLY A 40 -2.78 4.57 -2.78
CA GLY A 40 -3.84 3.76 -3.38
C GLY A 40 -4.07 4.09 -4.86
N ARG A 41 -4.53 3.10 -5.62
CA ARG A 41 -5.02 3.26 -6.99
C ARG A 41 -6.19 2.32 -7.26
N ILE A 42 -7.17 2.84 -7.98
CA ILE A 42 -8.19 2.04 -8.63
C ILE A 42 -7.83 1.99 -10.12
N PRO A 43 -7.52 0.82 -10.70
CA PRO A 43 -7.34 0.67 -12.15
C PRO A 43 -8.56 1.16 -12.92
N SER A 44 -8.33 1.91 -14.00
CA SER A 44 -9.40 2.36 -14.91
C SER A 44 -9.98 1.20 -15.73
N GLY A 45 -11.24 1.31 -16.14
CA GLY A 45 -11.88 0.32 -17.02
C GLY A 45 -12.40 -0.93 -16.31
N GLN A 46 -12.59 -0.87 -14.99
CA GLN A 46 -13.26 -1.93 -14.27
C GLN A 46 -14.75 -1.92 -14.59
N ASP A 47 -15.25 -3.02 -15.16
CA ASP A 47 -16.67 -3.26 -15.35
C ASP A 47 -17.23 -3.94 -14.10
N VAL A 48 -17.72 -3.13 -13.16
CA VAL A 48 -18.27 -3.59 -11.88
C VAL A 48 -19.63 -2.92 -11.64
N PRO A 49 -20.61 -3.61 -11.02
CA PRO A 49 -21.91 -3.01 -10.73
C PRO A 49 -21.81 -1.73 -9.92
N GLY A 50 -22.74 -0.80 -10.13
CA GLY A 50 -22.86 0.38 -9.27
C GLY A 50 -23.20 -0.04 -7.83
N GLY A 51 -22.49 0.51 -6.86
CA GLY A 51 -22.70 0.20 -5.45
C GLY A 51 -21.59 0.73 -4.54
N ASN A 52 -21.76 0.53 -3.23
CA ASN A 52 -20.74 0.87 -2.23
C ASN A 52 -19.75 -0.29 -2.10
N TYR A 53 -18.45 0.03 -2.14
CA TYR A 53 -17.37 -0.92 -1.94
C TYR A 53 -16.56 -0.53 -0.70
N SER A 54 -16.34 -1.47 0.21
CA SER A 54 -15.55 -1.28 1.43
C SER A 54 -14.57 -2.45 1.57
N ASP A 55 -13.36 -2.16 2.05
CA ASP A 55 -12.37 -3.18 2.36
C ASP A 55 -11.54 -2.79 3.60
N THR A 56 -10.89 -3.76 4.23
CA THR A 56 -10.03 -3.58 5.41
C THR A 56 -8.60 -4.02 5.08
N VAL A 57 -7.66 -3.09 5.19
CA VAL A 57 -6.23 -3.33 4.96
C VAL A 57 -5.52 -3.57 6.29
N LEU A 58 -4.93 -4.74 6.48
CA LEU A 58 -4.13 -5.08 7.67
C LEU A 58 -2.63 -4.91 7.38
N ALA A 59 -1.96 -4.04 8.13
CA ALA A 59 -0.52 -3.84 8.07
C ALA A 59 0.18 -4.47 9.29
N THR A 60 1.07 -5.43 9.05
CA THR A 60 1.89 -6.04 10.12
C THR A 60 3.28 -5.43 10.11
N VAL A 61 3.72 -4.92 11.27
CA VAL A 61 5.06 -4.35 11.47
C VAL A 61 5.90 -5.34 12.27
N ASN A 62 7.06 -5.70 11.72
CA ASN A 62 8.06 -6.54 12.39
C ASN A 62 9.28 -5.68 12.77
N PHE A 63 9.89 -5.95 13.92
CA PHE A 63 11.00 -5.19 14.52
C PHE A 63 12.27 -6.02 14.66
#